data_AF-A0AAN6MQ05-F1
#
_entry.id   AF-A0AAN6MQ05-F1
#
_cell.length_a   1.000
_cell.length_b   1.000
_cell.length_c   1.000
_cell.angle_alpha   90.00
_cell.angle_beta   90.00
_cell.angle_gamma   90.00
#
_symmetry.space_group_name_H-M   'P 1'
#
loop_
_entity.id
_entity.type
_entity.pdbx_description
1 polymer ?
#
loop_
_entity_poly.entity_id
_entity_poly.type
_entity_poly.pdbx_seq_one_letter_code
_entity_poly.pdbx_strand_id
1 'polypeptide(L)'
;MTKRRSQNPSGRQALGARLPVGTPRHPLSPEPTAVKLPPPNFFSTAPVELIIRIFQSCASFPDLRSLLLTSRRTHATWLAHRTTILAHVAPRTIPAFDRALLAVRATALVHTATHHGLLPPPIHPSSLTHPTLPSPADLSAVLSLHHLARCIETRHRHHRPRHAHPLAGRQDASPAGRDA
;
A
#
# COMPACT_ATOMS: atom_id res chain seq x y z
N MET A 1 -52.13 11.15 17.67
CA MET A 1 -53.40 10.38 17.55
C MET A 1 -53.16 9.00 18.12
N THR A 2 -53.72 8.75 19.31
CA THR A 2 -53.46 7.57 20.14
C THR A 2 -54.79 6.87 20.39
N LYS A 3 -54.96 5.63 19.93
CA LYS A 3 -56.08 4.70 20.20
C LYS A 3 -55.64 3.35 19.56
N ARG A 4 -55.90 2.14 20.08
CA ARG A 4 -56.69 1.69 21.22
C ARG A 4 -56.30 0.22 21.50
N ARG A 5 -56.37 -0.12 22.78
CA ARG A 5 -56.37 -1.45 23.40
C ARG A 5 -57.57 -2.27 22.91
N SER A 6 -57.41 -3.58 22.71
CA SER A 6 -58.51 -4.55 22.83
C SER A 6 -58.00 -5.86 23.43
N GLN A 7 -58.76 -6.33 24.42
CA GLN A 7 -58.53 -7.49 25.29
C GLN A 7 -59.40 -8.67 24.82
N ASN A 8 -58.83 -9.89 24.83
CA ASN A 8 -59.38 -11.18 25.32
C ASN A 8 -60.73 -11.74 24.78
N PRO A 9 -61.17 -12.96 25.18
CA PRO A 9 -60.48 -14.25 25.40
C PRO A 9 -61.29 -15.45 24.81
N SER A 10 -60.85 -16.67 25.16
CA SER A 10 -61.71 -17.84 25.52
C SER A 10 -61.84 -18.98 24.50
N GLY A 11 -61.62 -20.21 25.00
CA GLY A 11 -62.55 -21.31 24.71
C GLY A 11 -62.00 -22.64 24.16
N ARG A 12 -61.62 -23.52 25.09
CA ARG A 12 -61.93 -24.98 25.15
C ARG A 12 -61.45 -25.97 24.07
N GLN A 13 -60.60 -26.87 24.56
CA GLN A 13 -60.53 -28.34 24.43
C GLN A 13 -61.44 -29.06 23.42
N ALA A 14 -60.84 -30.00 22.66
CA ALA A 14 -61.46 -31.28 22.32
C ALA A 14 -60.39 -32.38 22.19
N LEU A 15 -60.58 -33.45 22.97
CA LEU A 15 -59.92 -34.75 22.89
C LEU A 15 -60.39 -35.47 21.61
N GLY A 16 -59.48 -36.11 20.87
CA GLY A 16 -59.84 -36.95 19.73
C GLY A 16 -58.67 -37.81 19.28
N ALA A 17 -58.67 -39.08 19.67
CA ALA A 17 -57.68 -40.10 19.35
C ALA A 17 -57.73 -40.51 17.86
N ARG A 18 -56.56 -40.83 17.28
CA ARG A 18 -56.27 -41.97 16.38
C ARG A 18 -54.89 -41.82 15.68
N LEU A 19 -53.99 -42.75 15.94
CA LEU A 19 -52.91 -43.18 15.04
C LEU A 19 -53.38 -44.45 14.30
N PRO A 20 -52.67 -44.99 13.28
CA PRO A 20 -51.70 -44.39 12.34
C PRO A 20 -52.03 -44.77 10.87
N VAL A 21 -51.65 -43.95 9.88
CA VAL A 21 -51.59 -44.41 8.48
C VAL A 21 -50.29 -43.91 7.86
N GLY A 22 -49.57 -44.86 7.26
CA GLY A 22 -48.18 -44.75 6.83
C GLY A 22 -47.92 -43.57 5.89
N THR A 23 -46.91 -42.78 6.25
CA THR A 23 -46.26 -41.82 5.37
C THR A 23 -45.12 -42.53 4.64
N PRO A 24 -45.02 -42.44 3.30
CA PRO A 24 -43.88 -42.95 2.57
C PRO A 24 -42.63 -42.16 2.99
N ARG A 25 -41.58 -42.87 3.39
CA ARG A 25 -40.26 -42.31 3.70
C ARG A 25 -39.72 -41.60 2.45
N HIS A 26 -39.83 -40.27 2.43
CA HIS A 26 -39.05 -39.43 1.55
C HIS A 26 -37.55 -39.70 1.83
N PRO A 27 -36.71 -39.82 0.80
CA PRO A 27 -35.28 -40.02 1.00
C PRO A 27 -34.71 -38.85 1.79
N LEU A 28 -33.87 -39.21 2.77
CA LEU A 28 -33.06 -38.35 3.61
C LEU A 28 -32.58 -37.11 2.84
N SER A 29 -32.94 -35.93 3.35
CA SER A 29 -32.26 -34.70 2.97
C SER A 29 -30.75 -34.92 3.14
N PRO A 30 -29.91 -34.52 2.17
CA PRO A 30 -28.48 -34.54 2.38
C PRO A 30 -28.17 -33.64 3.58
N GLU A 31 -27.59 -34.25 4.61
CA GLU A 31 -26.91 -33.58 5.71
C GLU A 31 -26.13 -32.38 5.14
N PRO A 32 -26.32 -31.16 5.66
CA PRO A 32 -25.56 -30.02 5.17
C PRO A 32 -24.10 -30.30 5.51
N THR A 33 -23.33 -30.78 4.54
CA THR A 33 -21.89 -30.98 4.63
C THR A 33 -21.32 -29.74 5.30
N ALA A 34 -20.97 -29.87 6.58
CA ALA A 34 -20.42 -28.80 7.36
C ALA A 34 -19.16 -28.36 6.63
N VAL A 35 -19.26 -27.24 5.91
CA VAL A 35 -18.14 -26.66 5.18
C VAL A 35 -17.11 -26.35 6.24
N LYS A 36 -16.09 -27.21 6.34
CA LYS A 36 -14.99 -27.07 7.29
C LYS A 36 -14.23 -25.82 6.89
N LEU A 37 -14.64 -24.69 7.47
CA LEU A 37 -14.02 -23.40 7.23
C LEU A 37 -12.52 -23.53 7.56
N PRO A 38 -11.64 -23.05 6.67
CA PRO A 38 -10.22 -23.05 6.96
C PRO A 38 -9.96 -22.29 8.26
N PRO A 39 -8.96 -22.70 9.05
CA PRO A 39 -8.64 -22.03 10.30
C PRO A 39 -8.40 -20.53 10.05
N PRO A 40 -8.86 -19.65 10.96
CA PRO A 40 -8.65 -18.22 10.81
C PRO A 40 -7.16 -17.93 10.70
N ASN A 41 -6.77 -17.22 9.64
CA ASN A 41 -5.39 -16.79 9.46
C ASN A 41 -5.06 -15.67 10.47
N PHE A 42 -3.77 -15.48 10.77
CA PHE A 42 -3.31 -14.45 11.71
C PHE A 42 -3.93 -13.07 11.42
N PHE A 43 -3.97 -12.66 10.16
CA PHE A 43 -4.49 -11.35 9.77
C PHE A 43 -5.98 -11.15 10.05
N SER A 44 -6.77 -12.22 10.12
CA SER A 44 -8.20 -12.15 10.42
C SER A 44 -8.49 -11.80 11.87
N THR A 45 -7.62 -12.22 12.80
CA THR A 45 -7.81 -12.06 14.25
C THR A 45 -6.86 -11.03 14.88
N ALA A 46 -5.77 -10.68 14.22
CA ALA A 46 -4.77 -9.75 14.75
C ALA A 46 -5.33 -8.31 14.94
N PRO A 47 -4.90 -7.60 16.00
CA PRO A 47 -5.10 -6.16 16.16
C PRO A 47 -4.54 -5.37 14.98
N VAL A 48 -5.18 -4.25 14.64
CA VAL A 48 -4.82 -3.43 13.47
C VAL A 48 -3.40 -2.85 13.61
N GLU A 49 -2.97 -2.56 14.83
CA GLU A 49 -1.66 -2.04 15.19
C GLU A 49 -0.54 -3.02 14.81
N LEU A 50 -0.77 -4.33 15.02
CA LEU A 50 0.18 -5.36 14.61
C LEU A 50 0.26 -5.46 13.09
N ILE A 51 -0.87 -5.36 12.40
CA ILE A 51 -0.91 -5.38 10.94
C ILE A 51 -0.13 -4.18 10.37
N ILE A 52 -0.33 -2.98 10.92
CA ILE A 52 0.44 -1.78 10.57
C ILE A 52 1.93 -1.98 10.83
N ARG A 53 2.30 -2.57 11.98
CA ARG A 53 3.70 -2.82 12.31
C ARG A 53 4.36 -3.80 11.35
N ILE A 54 3.64 -4.84 10.93
CA ILE A 54 4.11 -5.77 9.89
C ILE A 54 4.30 -5.02 8.57
N PHE A 55 3.35 -4.18 8.14
CA PHE A 55 3.52 -3.35 6.95
C PHE A 55 4.75 -2.43 7.03
N GLN A 56 5.02 -1.82 8.19
CA GLN A 56 6.19 -0.95 8.41
C GLN A 56 7.52 -1.73 8.46
N SER A 57 7.46 -3.05 8.65
CA SER A 57 8.65 -3.92 8.65
C SER A 57 9.05 -4.40 7.25
N CYS A 58 8.19 -4.19 6.23
CA CYS A 58 8.52 -4.54 4.84
C CYS A 58 9.78 -3.79 4.38
N ALA A 59 10.69 -4.52 3.73
CA ALA A 59 11.95 -3.96 3.23
C ALA A 59 11.78 -3.21 1.91
N SER A 60 10.76 -3.58 1.12
CA SER A 60 10.54 -3.04 -0.22
C SER A 60 9.05 -2.87 -0.56
N PHE A 61 8.76 -2.05 -1.59
CA PHE A 61 7.38 -1.92 -2.11
C PHE A 61 6.79 -3.23 -2.65
N PRO A 62 7.55 -4.11 -3.34
CA PRO A 62 7.07 -5.44 -3.71
C PRO A 62 6.62 -6.30 -2.53
N ASP A 63 7.36 -6.29 -1.41
CA ASP A 63 6.97 -7.05 -0.21
C ASP A 63 5.66 -6.52 0.37
N LEU A 64 5.57 -5.20 0.47
CA LEU A 64 4.38 -4.51 0.94
C LEU A 64 3.16 -4.80 0.05
N ARG A 65 3.34 -4.79 -1.27
CA ARG A 65 2.30 -5.15 -2.24
C ARG A 65 1.87 -6.60 -2.07
N SER A 66 2.81 -7.51 -1.90
CA SER A 66 2.50 -8.94 -1.71
C SER A 66 1.65 -9.14 -0.47
N LEU A 67 2.01 -8.50 0.65
CA LEU A 67 1.24 -8.53 1.90
C LEU A 67 -0.16 -7.95 1.76
N LEU A 68 -0.29 -6.83 1.05
CA LEU A 68 -1.57 -6.17 0.77
C LEU A 68 -2.53 -7.05 -0.02
N LEU A 69 -2.02 -7.89 -0.91
CA LEU A 69 -2.82 -8.79 -1.76
C LEU A 69 -3.23 -10.10 -1.06
N THR A 70 -2.72 -10.37 0.15
CA THR A 70 -3.03 -11.62 0.87
C THR A 70 -4.45 -11.71 1.41
N SER A 71 -5.07 -10.59 1.78
CA SER A 71 -6.41 -10.59 2.40
C SER A 71 -7.15 -9.27 2.23
N ARG A 72 -8.48 -9.31 2.32
CA ARG A 72 -9.32 -8.10 2.33
C ARG A 72 -9.03 -7.21 3.53
N ARG A 73 -8.69 -7.81 4.68
CA ARG A 73 -8.41 -7.06 5.92
C ARG A 73 -7.10 -6.29 5.84
N THR A 74 -6.03 -6.91 5.35
CA THR A 74 -4.75 -6.22 5.12
C THR A 74 -4.91 -5.09 4.11
N HIS A 75 -5.67 -5.31 3.03
CA HIS A 75 -6.01 -4.25 2.08
C HIS A 75 -6.80 -3.10 2.72
N ALA A 76 -7.82 -3.38 3.54
CA ALA A 76 -8.59 -2.36 4.24
C ALA A 76 -7.72 -1.55 5.24
N THR A 77 -6.89 -2.23 6.02
CA THR A 77 -5.91 -1.60 6.92
C THR A 77 -4.94 -0.71 6.16
N TRP A 78 -4.46 -1.16 5.00
CA TRP A 78 -3.63 -0.34 4.13
C TRP A 78 -4.34 0.95 3.72
N LEU A 79 -5.57 0.89 3.22
CA LEU A 79 -6.30 2.09 2.78
C LEU A 79 -6.45 3.11 3.91
N ALA A 80 -6.72 2.66 5.13
CA ALA A 80 -6.87 3.51 6.31
C ALA A 80 -5.54 4.13 6.79
N HIS A 81 -4.41 3.43 6.63
CA HIS A 81 -3.12 3.82 7.26
C HIS A 81 -1.95 3.99 6.28
N ARG A 82 -2.22 4.07 4.97
CA ARG A 82 -1.21 4.13 3.90
C ARG A 82 -0.15 5.21 4.10
N THR A 83 -0.53 6.41 4.56
CA THR A 83 0.40 7.53 4.75
C THR A 83 1.45 7.19 5.81
N THR A 84 1.01 6.67 6.96
CA THR A 84 1.89 6.27 8.06
C THR A 84 2.78 5.10 7.67
N ILE A 85 2.24 4.13 6.94
CA ILE A 85 3.00 2.96 6.45
C ILE A 85 4.07 3.43 5.44
N LEU A 86 3.67 4.20 4.42
CA LEU A 86 4.57 4.70 3.39
C LEU A 86 5.66 5.61 3.95
N ALA A 87 5.36 6.44 4.95
CA ALA A 87 6.35 7.28 5.61
C ALA A 87 7.48 6.46 6.28
N HIS A 88 7.25 5.18 6.61
CA HIS A 88 8.29 4.29 7.15
C HIS A 88 9.03 3.51 6.06
N VAL A 89 8.31 3.04 5.03
CA VAL A 89 8.88 2.17 3.98
C VAL A 89 9.59 2.98 2.89
N ALA A 90 9.06 4.14 2.51
CA ALA A 90 9.58 4.95 1.42
C ALA A 90 11.00 5.47 1.65
N PRO A 91 11.38 5.99 2.84
CA PRO A 91 12.77 6.44 3.08
C PRO A 91 13.81 5.32 2.95
N ARG A 92 13.42 4.07 3.21
CA ARG A 92 14.30 2.90 3.08
C ARG A 92 14.40 2.40 1.64
N THR A 93 13.36 2.62 0.84
CA THR A 93 13.25 2.08 -0.53
C THR A 93 13.68 3.09 -1.59
N ILE A 94 13.46 4.39 -1.35
CA ILE A 94 13.72 5.47 -2.31
C ILE A 94 15.04 6.15 -1.94
N PRO A 95 16.06 6.09 -2.81
CA PRO A 95 17.30 6.82 -2.60
C PRO A 95 17.05 8.32 -2.44
N ALA A 96 17.71 8.93 -1.45
CA ALA A 96 17.60 10.36 -1.15
C ALA A 96 16.15 10.85 -1.01
N PHE A 97 15.29 10.06 -0.34
CA PHE A 97 13.87 10.36 -0.14
C PHE A 97 13.61 11.79 0.35
N ASP A 98 14.37 12.29 1.32
CA ASP A 98 14.19 13.65 1.86
C ASP A 98 14.42 14.73 0.78
N ARG A 99 15.42 14.52 -0.09
CA ARG A 99 15.68 15.43 -1.22
C ARG A 99 14.57 15.33 -2.26
N ALA A 100 14.04 14.14 -2.52
CA ALA A 100 12.91 13.96 -3.42
C ALA A 100 11.65 14.66 -2.87
N LEU A 101 11.42 14.59 -1.56
CA LEU A 101 10.32 15.27 -0.89
C LEU A 101 10.45 16.80 -1.00
N LEU A 102 11.65 17.34 -0.77
CA LEU A 102 11.94 18.76 -0.96
C LEU A 102 11.73 19.19 -2.41
N ALA A 103 12.21 18.41 -3.37
CA ALA A 103 12.03 18.68 -4.79
C ALA A 103 10.55 18.74 -5.16
N VAL A 104 9.75 17.77 -4.72
CA VAL A 104 8.30 17.74 -4.94
C VAL A 104 7.60 18.98 -4.38
N ARG A 105 7.92 19.38 -3.14
CA ARG A 105 7.33 20.57 -2.51
C ARG A 105 7.74 21.85 -3.22
N ALA A 106 9.01 21.97 -3.61
CA ALA A 106 9.51 23.08 -4.41
C ALA A 106 8.79 23.16 -5.76
N THR A 107 8.67 22.04 -6.48
CA THR A 107 7.97 21.98 -7.76
C THR A 107 6.49 22.35 -7.60
N ALA A 108 5.82 21.92 -6.54
CA ALA A 108 4.43 22.29 -6.28
C ALA A 108 4.27 23.80 -6.10
N LEU A 109 5.15 24.46 -5.32
CA LEU A 109 5.12 25.91 -5.15
C LEU A 109 5.32 26.65 -6.48
N VAL A 110 6.35 26.29 -7.23
CA VAL A 110 6.62 26.90 -8.55
C VAL A 110 5.46 26.68 -9.51
N HIS A 111 4.88 25.47 -9.52
CA HIS A 111 3.74 25.13 -10.36
C HIS A 111 2.53 26.01 -10.01
N THR A 112 2.20 26.17 -8.72
CA THR A 112 1.10 27.05 -8.30
C THR A 112 1.33 28.51 -8.68
N ALA A 113 2.53 29.06 -8.45
CA ALA A 113 2.85 30.44 -8.82
C ALA A 113 2.74 30.67 -10.33
N THR A 114 3.27 29.74 -11.13
CA THR A 114 3.18 29.79 -12.60
C THR A 114 1.73 29.74 -13.07
N HIS A 115 0.90 28.88 -12.48
CA HIS A 115 -0.52 28.77 -12.84
C HIS A 115 -1.30 30.06 -12.54
N HIS A 116 -0.83 30.86 -11.58
CA HIS A 116 -1.38 32.19 -11.28
C HIS A 116 -0.75 33.32 -12.10
N GLY A 117 0.15 33.02 -13.04
CA GLY A 117 0.88 34.03 -13.82
C GLY A 117 1.89 34.84 -13.01
N LEU A 118 2.27 34.35 -11.82
CA LEU A 118 3.21 35.01 -10.92
C LEU A 118 4.64 34.47 -11.14
N LEU A 119 5.63 35.30 -10.80
CA LEU A 119 7.02 34.86 -10.75
C LEU A 119 7.18 33.76 -9.67
N PRO A 120 7.97 32.70 -9.90
CA PRO A 120 8.25 31.71 -8.87
C PRO A 120 8.81 32.35 -7.59
N PRO A 121 8.30 31.98 -6.40
CA PRO A 121 8.83 32.51 -5.16
C PRO A 121 10.25 31.99 -4.90
N PRO A 122 11.09 32.75 -4.17
CA PRO A 122 12.39 32.26 -3.73
C PRO A 122 12.21 31.00 -2.88
N ILE A 123 12.95 29.95 -3.23
CA ILE A 123 12.81 28.64 -2.58
C ILE A 123 13.90 28.50 -1.52
N HIS A 124 13.48 28.44 -0.25
CA HIS A 124 14.38 28.17 0.87
C HIS A 124 14.19 26.73 1.36
N PRO A 125 15.22 25.87 1.38
CA PRO A 125 15.06 24.47 1.78
C PRO A 125 14.51 24.29 3.20
N SER A 126 14.86 25.20 4.11
CA SER A 126 14.38 25.21 5.49
C SER A 126 12.87 25.45 5.61
N SER A 127 12.27 26.23 4.71
CA SER A 127 10.82 26.47 4.72
C SER A 127 10.03 25.28 4.16
N LEU A 128 10.69 24.37 3.43
CA LEU A 128 10.08 23.17 2.85
C LEU A 128 10.24 21.93 3.75
N THR A 129 11.16 21.98 4.72
CA THR A 129 11.45 20.88 5.63
C THR A 129 10.60 21.02 6.89
N HIS A 130 9.33 20.64 6.83
CA HIS A 130 8.51 20.53 8.04
C HIS A 130 8.72 19.16 8.69
N PRO A 131 8.86 19.09 10.05
CA PRO A 131 8.99 17.83 10.79
C PRO A 131 7.71 16.99 10.78
N THR A 132 6.63 17.50 10.17
CA THR A 132 5.34 16.84 10.05
C THR A 132 5.40 15.67 9.06
N LEU A 133 4.61 14.63 9.35
CA LEU A 133 4.39 13.49 8.45
C LEU A 133 4.08 13.99 7.02
N PRO A 134 4.72 13.43 5.98
CA PRO A 134 4.46 13.84 4.61
C PRO A 134 2.99 13.61 4.25
N SER A 135 2.42 14.56 3.51
CA SER A 135 1.04 14.45 3.07
C SER A 135 0.89 13.27 2.10
N PRO A 136 -0.32 12.68 1.95
CA PRO A 136 -0.54 11.64 0.95
C PRO A 136 -0.25 12.14 -0.48
N ALA A 137 -0.47 13.43 -0.76
CA ALA A 137 -0.13 14.05 -2.04
C ALA A 137 1.39 14.12 -2.24
N ASP A 138 2.14 14.49 -1.19
CA ASP A 138 3.60 14.53 -1.22
C ASP A 138 4.17 13.14 -1.55
N LEU A 139 3.70 12.11 -0.85
CA LEU A 139 4.17 10.73 -1.05
C LEU A 139 3.87 10.23 -2.47
N SER A 140 2.67 10.52 -2.99
CA SER A 140 2.30 10.17 -4.37
C SER A 140 3.22 10.84 -5.40
N ALA A 141 3.51 12.13 -5.20
CA ALA A 141 4.38 12.88 -6.08
C ALA A 141 5.86 12.41 -5.98
N VAL A 142 6.33 12.04 -4.79
CA VAL A 142 7.68 11.46 -4.61
C VAL A 142 7.79 10.11 -5.32
N LEU A 143 6.78 9.24 -5.21
CA LEU A 143 6.76 7.97 -5.93
C LEU A 143 6.75 8.18 -7.46
N SER A 144 6.00 9.17 -7.94
CA SER A 144 5.96 9.55 -9.35
C SER A 144 7.32 10.06 -9.84
N LEU A 145 7.97 10.93 -9.06
CA LEU A 145 9.31 11.45 -9.36
C LEU A 145 10.36 10.33 -9.37
N HIS A 146 10.30 9.42 -8.40
CA HIS A 146 11.18 8.25 -8.36
C HIS A 146 10.98 7.34 -9.58
N HIS A 147 9.73 7.09 -9.97
CA HIS A 147 9.42 6.31 -11.17
C HIS A 147 9.97 6.98 -12.44
N LEU A 148 9.76 8.30 -12.59
CA LEU A 148 10.29 9.08 -13.71
C LEU A 148 11.82 9.00 -13.78
N ALA A 149 12.51 9.20 -12.66
CA ALA A 149 13.96 9.11 -12.57
C ALA A 149 14.45 7.72 -13.03
N ARG A 150 13.80 6.65 -12.57
CA ARG A 150 14.12 5.28 -12.98
C ARG A 150 13.90 5.06 -14.48
N CYS A 151 12.84 5.61 -15.05
CA CYS A 151 12.60 5.55 -16.50
C CYS A 151 13.69 6.26 -17.30
N ILE A 152 14.10 7.45 -16.87
CA ILE A 152 15.18 8.23 -17.51
C ILE A 152 16.52 7.47 -17.41
N GLU A 153 16.86 6.94 -16.23
CA GLU A 153 18.08 6.14 -16.06
C GLU A 153 18.09 4.90 -16.95
N THR A 154 16.98 4.18 -17.01
CA THR A 154 16.83 2.98 -17.85
C THR A 154 17.04 3.36 -19.31
N ARG A 155 16.38 4.41 -19.78
CA ARG A 155 16.54 4.93 -21.14
C ARG A 155 17.98 5.34 -21.44
N HIS A 156 18.62 6.10 -20.54
CA HIS A 156 20.01 6.52 -20.69
C HIS A 156 20.99 5.34 -20.76
N ARG A 157 20.78 4.30 -19.92
CA ARG A 157 21.60 3.08 -19.95
C ARG A 157 21.45 2.30 -21.25
N HIS A 158 20.26 2.27 -21.84
CA HIS A 158 20.02 1.61 -23.13
C HIS A 158 20.51 2.43 -24.35
N HIS A 159 20.55 3.77 -24.24
CA HIS A 159 21.06 4.64 -25.30
C HIS A 159 22.57 4.86 -25.28
N ARG A 160 23.30 4.44 -24.23
CA ARG A 160 24.77 4.40 -24.30
C ARG A 160 25.19 3.30 -25.28
N PRO A 161 25.75 3.63 -26.45
CA PRO A 161 26.34 2.60 -27.30
C PRO A 161 27.49 1.95 -26.53
N ARG A 162 27.70 0.64 -26.74
CA ARG A 162 28.80 -0.17 -26.19
C ARG A 162 30.19 0.28 -26.69
N HIS A 163 30.41 1.55 -26.98
CA HIS A 163 31.69 2.11 -27.36
C HIS A 163 32.40 2.68 -26.14
N ALA A 164 32.73 1.81 -25.20
CA ALA A 164 33.85 2.04 -24.30
C ALA A 164 34.84 0.91 -24.59
N HIS A 165 35.58 1.11 -25.69
CA HIS A 165 36.83 0.39 -25.94
C HIS A 165 37.73 0.63 -24.73
N PRO A 166 38.31 -0.39 -24.08
CA PRO A 166 39.37 -0.15 -23.12
C PRO A 166 40.56 0.35 -23.93
N LEU A 167 40.88 1.63 -23.79
CA LEU A 167 42.21 2.14 -24.11
C LEU A 167 43.15 1.50 -23.10
N ALA A 168 43.61 0.29 -23.43
CA ALA A 168 44.77 -0.33 -22.82
C ALA A 168 45.89 0.70 -22.91
N GLY A 169 46.34 1.16 -21.74
CA GLY A 169 47.40 2.12 -21.60
C GLY A 169 48.64 1.64 -22.35
N ARG A 170 48.98 2.35 -23.42
CA ARG A 170 50.31 2.34 -24.00
C ARG A 170 51.24 2.97 -22.97
N GLN A 171 51.93 2.12 -22.20
CA GLN A 171 53.07 2.55 -21.39
C GLN A 171 54.20 2.90 -22.36
N ASP A 172 54.31 4.18 -22.72
CA ASP A 172 55.54 4.70 -23.28
C ASP A 172 56.55 4.82 -22.13
N ALA A 173 57.43 3.83 -22.03
CA ALA A 173 58.58 3.84 -21.14
C ALA A 173 59.57 4.92 -21.64
N SER A 174 59.77 5.96 -20.83
CA SER A 174 60.83 6.96 -21.01
C SER A 174 62.06 6.53 -20.20
N PRO A 175 63.25 6.37 -20.81
CA PRO A 175 64.48 6.17 -20.07
C PRO A 175 65.12 7.53 -19.83
N ALA A 176 65.12 7.99 -18.57
CA ALA A 176 65.94 9.11 -18.14
C ALA A 176 66.84 8.61 -17.01
N GLY A 177 68.12 8.45 -17.35
CA GLY A 177 69.18 8.21 -16.38
C GLY A 177 69.32 9.37 -15.40
N ARG A 178 69.85 9.05 -14.23
CA ARG A 178 70.53 10.01 -13.38
C ARG A 178 71.73 9.33 -12.75
N ASP A 179 72.88 9.84 -13.14
CA ASP A 179 74.17 9.64 -12.52
C ASP A 179 74.13 10.07 -11.04
N ALA A 180 74.71 9.22 -10.18
CA ALA A 180 75.47 9.57 -8.99
C ALA A 180 76.20 8.32 -8.49
#